data_AF-A0A9P4HMH3-F1
#
_entry.id   AF-A0A9P4HMH3-F1
#
_cell.length_a   1.000
_cell.length_b   1.000
_cell.length_c   1.000
_cell.angle_alpha   90.00
_cell.angle_beta   90.00
_cell.angle_gamma   90.00
#
_symmetry.space_group_name_H-M   'P 1'
#
loop_
_entity.id
_entity.type
_entity.pdbx_description
1 polymer ?
#
loop_
_entity_poly.entity_id
_entity_poly.type
_entity_poly.pdbx_seq_one_letter_code
_entity_poly.pdbx_strand_id
1 'polypeptide(L)'
;IVDDCLYNIIHEIVLETHRSEKLLRMQSAATIAEQAAIAEHTENSSVVKGSQPSQPPSIKIDTPAAVYDNGRVTLRGNPLKTTPEIICQYCKLPRLMYPISGVGSQMPDLSKQYCTRYPFVSKSGHDIYNNPFPTDMAKSKKERELMKRAEKDNTPGSQEGANDADGLSKLNTGGKPAHYIPWHTCPNCKRSLLITRFAQHAEKCLGISGRQSSRNAMAKINSSS
;
A
#
# COMPACT_ATOMS: atom_id res chain seq x y z
N ILE A 1 7.49 10.26 -41.33
CA ILE A 1 8.51 10.01 -40.26
C ILE A 1 7.94 10.32 -38.89
N VAL A 2 7.67 11.58 -38.51
CA VAL A 2 7.14 11.89 -37.16
C VAL A 2 5.77 11.24 -36.93
N ASP A 3 4.86 11.36 -37.90
CA ASP A 3 3.53 10.75 -37.81
C ASP A 3 3.57 9.23 -37.70
N ASP A 4 4.46 8.57 -38.46
CA ASP A 4 4.64 7.12 -38.40
C ASP A 4 5.21 6.67 -37.05
N CYS A 5 6.15 7.44 -36.50
CA CYS A 5 6.70 7.20 -35.16
C CYS A 5 5.62 7.36 -34.08
N LEU A 6 4.83 8.43 -34.14
CA LEU A 6 3.74 8.65 -33.20
C LEU A 6 2.67 7.56 -33.29
N TYR A 7 2.31 7.14 -34.50
CA TYR A 7 1.38 6.04 -34.73
C TYR A 7 1.88 4.76 -34.08
N ASN A 8 3.14 4.38 -34.31
CA ASN A 8 3.72 3.16 -33.74
C ASN A 8 3.75 3.21 -32.21
N ILE A 9 4.17 4.34 -31.62
CA ILE A 9 4.20 4.50 -30.17
C ILE A 9 2.80 4.37 -29.57
N ILE A 10 1.81 5.07 -30.14
CA ILE A 10 0.42 5.00 -29.66
C ILE A 10 -0.11 3.57 -29.79
N HIS A 11 0.11 2.94 -30.95
CA HIS A 11 -0.33 1.58 -31.22
C HIS A 11 0.27 0.57 -30.24
N GLU A 12 1.57 0.65 -29.95
CA GLU A 12 2.23 -0.21 -28.97
C GLU A 12 1.67 -0.01 -27.56
N ILE A 13 1.54 1.23 -27.11
CA ILE A 13 0.98 1.55 -25.78
C ILE A 13 -0.46 1.06 -25.65
N VAL A 14 -1.30 1.29 -26.66
CA VAL A 14 -2.71 0.86 -26.64
C VAL A 14 -2.82 -0.66 -26.63
N LEU A 15 -2.00 -1.37 -27.43
CA LEU A 15 -2.01 -2.83 -27.43
C LEU A 15 -1.50 -3.41 -26.11
N GLU A 16 -0.46 -2.82 -25.51
CA GLU A 16 0.08 -3.26 -24.23
C GLU A 16 -0.93 -3.06 -23.09
N THR A 17 -1.54 -1.87 -23.00
CA THR A 17 -2.57 -1.57 -21.99
C THR A 17 -3.79 -2.47 -22.17
N HIS A 18 -4.28 -2.66 -23.40
CA HIS A 18 -5.40 -3.56 -23.67
C HIS A 18 -5.07 -5.02 -23.31
N ARG A 19 -3.87 -5.53 -23.66
CA ARG A 19 -3.46 -6.90 -23.33
C ARG A 19 -3.32 -7.11 -21.83
N SER A 20 -2.66 -6.18 -21.14
CA SER A 20 -2.47 -6.25 -19.68
C SER A 20 -3.81 -6.22 -18.94
N GLU A 21 -4.73 -5.35 -19.33
CA GLU A 21 -6.05 -5.29 -18.73
C GLU A 21 -6.88 -6.55 -19.02
N LYS A 22 -6.84 -7.05 -20.26
CA LYS A 22 -7.49 -8.31 -20.63
C LYS A 22 -6.99 -9.45 -19.76
N LEU A 23 -5.68 -9.59 -19.59
CA LEU A 23 -5.07 -10.63 -18.75
C LEU A 23 -5.49 -10.51 -17.28
N LEU A 24 -5.49 -9.30 -16.71
CA LEU A 24 -5.92 -9.06 -15.33
C LEU A 24 -7.38 -9.47 -15.11
N ARG A 25 -8.26 -9.18 -16.06
CA ARG A 25 -9.67 -9.57 -15.99
C ARG A 25 -9.87 -11.07 -16.19
N MET A 26 -9.09 -11.71 -17.06
CA MET A 26 -9.07 -13.19 -17.20
C MET A 26 -8.67 -13.86 -15.88
N GLN A 27 -7.60 -13.38 -15.25
CA GLN A 27 -7.13 -13.90 -13.97
C GLN A 27 -8.14 -13.69 -12.85
N SER A 28 -8.85 -12.56 -12.88
CA SER A 28 -9.92 -12.26 -11.94
C SER A 28 -11.09 -13.23 -12.11
N ALA A 29 -11.52 -13.49 -13.35
CA ALA A 29 -12.57 -14.47 -13.65
C ALA A 29 -12.19 -15.88 -13.16
N ALA A 30 -10.94 -16.29 -13.39
CA ALA A 30 -10.44 -17.57 -12.90
C ALA A 30 -10.41 -17.64 -11.38
N THR A 31 -9.94 -16.58 -10.73
CA THR A 31 -9.90 -16.49 -9.27
C THR A 31 -11.29 -16.59 -8.65
N ILE A 32 -12.31 -15.98 -9.26
CA ILE A 32 -13.71 -16.06 -8.80
C ILE A 32 -14.25 -17.48 -8.95
N ALA A 33 -14.01 -18.12 -10.09
CA ALA A 33 -14.46 -19.50 -10.32
C ALA A 33 -13.80 -20.50 -9.37
N GLU A 34 -12.51 -20.33 -9.08
CA GLU A 34 -11.78 -21.12 -8.09
C GLU A 34 -12.31 -20.90 -6.67
N GLN A 35 -12.59 -19.66 -6.26
CA GLN A 35 -13.16 -19.37 -4.95
C GLN A 35 -14.53 -20.03 -4.76
N ALA A 36 -15.38 -19.97 -5.79
CA ALA A 36 -16.68 -20.63 -5.78
C ALA A 36 -16.52 -22.16 -5.62
N ALA A 37 -15.53 -22.75 -6.31
CA ALA A 37 -15.19 -24.17 -6.16
C ALA A 37 -14.72 -24.57 -4.78
N ILE A 38 -13.89 -23.75 -4.15
CA ILE A 38 -13.45 -24.00 -2.78
C ILE A 38 -14.64 -23.91 -1.83
N ALA A 39 -15.51 -22.91 -1.99
CA ALA A 39 -16.69 -22.72 -1.14
C ALA A 39 -17.65 -23.94 -1.22
N GLU A 40 -17.96 -24.42 -2.43
CA GLU A 40 -18.83 -25.59 -2.60
C GLU A 40 -18.18 -26.88 -2.05
N HIS A 41 -16.87 -27.03 -2.21
CA HIS A 41 -16.15 -28.17 -1.63
C HIS A 41 -16.17 -28.14 -0.09
N THR A 42 -16.04 -26.97 0.54
CA THR A 42 -16.14 -26.85 1.99
C THR A 42 -17.54 -27.16 2.52
N GLU A 43 -18.59 -26.70 1.84
CA GLU A 43 -19.98 -27.00 2.21
C GLU A 43 -20.26 -28.51 2.08
N ASN A 44 -19.90 -29.14 0.96
CA ASN A 44 -20.14 -30.57 0.74
C ASN A 44 -19.32 -31.47 1.68
N SER A 45 -18.10 -31.05 2.07
CA SER A 45 -17.27 -31.81 3.02
C SER A 45 -17.85 -31.86 4.44
N SER A 46 -18.72 -30.90 4.81
CA SER A 46 -19.36 -30.86 6.13
C SER A 46 -20.51 -31.86 6.28
N VAL A 47 -21.09 -32.34 5.16
CA VAL A 47 -22.28 -33.20 5.13
C VAL A 47 -21.94 -34.70 5.10
N VAL A 48 -20.73 -35.09 4.67
CA VAL A 48 -20.36 -36.50 4.44
C VAL A 48 -19.54 -37.09 5.60
N LYS A 49 -20.12 -37.15 6.80
CA LYS A 49 -19.71 -38.13 7.83
C LYS A 49 -20.56 -39.40 7.66
N GLY A 50 -20.27 -40.23 6.66
CA GLY A 50 -20.84 -41.59 6.63
C GLY A 50 -21.19 -42.21 5.29
N SER A 51 -20.31 -42.17 4.27
CA SER A 51 -20.49 -43.05 3.10
C SER A 51 -19.15 -43.35 2.40
N GLN A 52 -19.03 -44.58 1.90
CA GLN A 52 -17.82 -45.19 1.32
C GLN A 52 -17.35 -44.52 0.00
N PRO A 53 -16.05 -44.68 -0.38
CA PRO A 53 -15.45 -43.93 -1.45
C PRO A 53 -15.74 -44.56 -2.82
N SER A 54 -16.72 -44.03 -3.54
CA SER A 54 -16.88 -44.31 -4.97
C SER A 54 -16.78 -43.00 -5.75
N GLN A 55 -15.60 -42.82 -6.35
CA GLN A 55 -15.14 -41.69 -7.17
C GLN A 55 -15.05 -40.32 -6.48
N PRO A 56 -13.98 -39.54 -6.75
CA PRO A 56 -13.91 -38.16 -6.29
C PRO A 56 -15.07 -37.37 -6.92
N PRO A 57 -15.84 -36.60 -6.13
CA PRO A 57 -16.95 -35.81 -6.67
C PRO A 57 -16.42 -34.82 -7.71
N SER A 58 -16.93 -34.91 -8.94
CA SER A 58 -16.55 -33.99 -10.00
C SER A 58 -17.24 -32.65 -9.78
N ILE A 59 -16.49 -31.61 -9.39
CA ILE A 59 -17.04 -30.28 -9.12
C ILE A 59 -16.99 -29.46 -10.41
N LYS A 60 -18.18 -29.09 -10.90
CA LYS A 60 -18.36 -28.19 -12.04
C LYS A 60 -19.14 -26.97 -11.59
N ILE A 61 -18.51 -25.81 -11.68
CA ILE A 61 -19.12 -24.55 -11.24
C ILE A 61 -19.16 -23.59 -12.38
N ASP A 62 -20.31 -22.97 -12.49
CA ASP A 62 -20.61 -22.02 -13.52
C ASP A 62 -20.71 -20.62 -12.93
N THR A 63 -19.75 -19.77 -13.26
CA THR A 63 -19.79 -18.34 -12.93
C THR A 63 -20.12 -17.53 -14.19
N PRO A 64 -20.65 -16.30 -14.05
CA PRO A 64 -20.98 -15.46 -15.20
C PRO A 64 -19.82 -15.23 -16.19
N ALA A 65 -18.57 -15.29 -15.71
CA ALA A 65 -17.37 -15.03 -16.52
C ALA A 65 -16.58 -16.30 -16.90
N ALA A 66 -16.68 -17.38 -16.12
CA ALA A 66 -15.86 -18.57 -16.29
C ALA A 66 -16.51 -19.84 -15.75
N VAL A 67 -16.18 -20.98 -16.34
CA VAL A 67 -16.57 -22.31 -15.88
C VAL A 67 -15.34 -22.99 -15.27
N TYR A 68 -15.49 -23.49 -14.04
CA TYR A 68 -14.53 -24.36 -13.39
C TYR A 68 -14.96 -25.82 -13.58
N ASP A 69 -14.06 -26.66 -14.09
CA ASP A 69 -14.25 -28.10 -14.25
C ASP A 69 -13.02 -28.82 -13.70
N ASN A 70 -13.14 -29.38 -12.49
CA ASN A 70 -12.14 -30.27 -11.87
C ASN A 70 -10.69 -29.76 -11.94
N GLY A 71 -10.46 -28.49 -11.57
CA GLY A 71 -9.14 -27.85 -11.57
C GLY A 71 -8.78 -27.12 -12.85
N ARG A 72 -9.64 -27.17 -13.89
CA ARG A 72 -9.48 -26.40 -15.12
C ARG A 72 -10.51 -25.28 -15.19
N VAL A 73 -10.04 -24.05 -15.38
CA VAL A 73 -10.90 -22.89 -15.65
C VAL A 73 -10.97 -22.62 -17.14
N THR A 74 -12.18 -22.40 -17.65
CA THR A 74 -12.43 -21.94 -19.02
C THR A 74 -13.24 -20.64 -18.99
N LEU A 75 -12.91 -19.68 -19.85
CA LEU A 75 -13.60 -18.38 -19.91
C LEU A 75 -14.83 -18.49 -20.82
N ARG A 76 -15.94 -17.86 -20.42
CA ARG A 76 -17.20 -17.88 -21.21
C ARG A 76 -17.27 -16.86 -22.34
N GLY A 77 -16.39 -15.86 -22.36
CA GLY A 77 -16.45 -14.80 -23.35
C GLY A 77 -15.34 -13.76 -23.21
N ASN A 78 -15.60 -12.54 -23.69
CA ASN A 78 -14.63 -11.46 -23.58
C ASN A 78 -14.53 -10.98 -22.11
N PRO A 79 -13.37 -11.19 -21.44
CA PRO A 79 -13.18 -10.83 -20.04
C PRO A 79 -13.33 -9.33 -19.78
N LEU A 80 -13.12 -8.48 -20.79
CA LEU A 80 -13.33 -7.03 -20.68
C LEU A 80 -14.80 -6.66 -20.43
N LYS A 81 -15.74 -7.53 -20.85
CA LYS A 81 -17.18 -7.32 -20.66
C LYS A 81 -17.74 -8.12 -19.49
N THR A 82 -17.29 -9.37 -19.34
CA THR A 82 -17.86 -10.29 -18.34
C THR A 82 -17.28 -10.09 -16.94
N THR A 83 -16.13 -9.43 -16.82
CA THR A 83 -15.42 -9.29 -15.53
C THR A 83 -15.11 -7.80 -15.28
N PRO A 84 -16.07 -7.04 -14.75
CA PRO A 84 -15.92 -5.61 -14.47
C PRO A 84 -14.99 -5.33 -13.29
N GLU A 85 -15.02 -6.18 -12.26
CA GLU A 85 -14.24 -6.01 -11.03
C GLU A 85 -12.96 -6.87 -11.08
N ILE A 86 -11.81 -6.27 -10.73
CA ILE A 86 -10.53 -6.98 -10.71
C ILE A 86 -10.30 -7.55 -9.31
N ILE A 87 -10.07 -8.86 -9.24
CA ILE A 87 -9.86 -9.59 -7.99
C ILE A 87 -8.37 -9.88 -7.81
N CYS A 88 -7.88 -9.72 -6.58
CA CYS A 88 -6.50 -10.04 -6.25
C CYS A 88 -6.30 -11.56 -6.17
N GLN A 89 -5.33 -12.09 -6.92
CA GLN A 89 -5.02 -13.52 -6.91
C GLN A 89 -4.54 -14.05 -5.55
N TYR A 90 -3.94 -13.19 -4.72
CA TYR A 90 -3.37 -13.58 -3.44
C TYR A 90 -4.39 -13.54 -2.30
N CYS A 91 -4.95 -12.36 -2.03
CA CYS A 91 -5.88 -12.17 -0.93
C CYS A 91 -7.33 -12.40 -1.32
N LYS A 92 -7.61 -12.69 -2.60
CA LYS A 92 -8.95 -13.09 -3.08
C LYS A 92 -10.03 -11.99 -2.94
N LEU A 93 -9.62 -10.77 -2.53
CA LEU A 93 -10.45 -9.56 -2.39
C LEU A 93 -10.42 -8.68 -3.66
N PRO A 94 -11.47 -7.85 -3.89
CA PRO A 94 -11.47 -6.87 -4.97
C PRO A 94 -10.33 -5.85 -4.78
N ARG A 95 -9.74 -5.44 -5.90
CA ARG A 95 -8.72 -4.37 -5.93
C ARG A 95 -9.40 -3.02 -6.13
N LEU A 96 -8.85 -1.99 -5.50
CA LEU A 96 -9.19 -0.62 -5.85
C LEU A 96 -8.60 -0.27 -7.20
N MET A 97 -9.41 0.30 -8.09
CA MET A 97 -8.97 0.77 -9.40
C MET A 97 -8.31 2.15 -9.32
N TYR A 98 -8.79 2.97 -8.38
CA TYR A 98 -8.37 4.35 -8.21
C TYR A 98 -7.79 4.56 -6.81
N PRO A 99 -6.87 5.51 -6.63
CA PRO A 99 -6.38 5.87 -5.32
C PRO A 99 -7.51 6.46 -4.47
N ILE A 100 -7.37 6.37 -3.16
CA ILE A 100 -8.35 6.92 -2.20
C ILE A 100 -8.10 8.41 -1.94
N SER A 101 -6.88 8.89 -2.20
CA SER A 101 -6.46 10.27 -2.00
C SER A 101 -5.48 10.71 -3.10
N GLY A 102 -5.25 12.02 -3.22
CA GLY A 102 -4.35 12.58 -4.24
C GLY A 102 -5.00 12.74 -5.60
N VAL A 103 -4.18 12.90 -6.64
CA VAL A 103 -4.65 13.15 -8.01
C VAL A 103 -5.40 11.93 -8.55
N GLY A 104 -6.59 12.15 -9.09
CA GLY A 104 -7.43 11.09 -9.66
C GLY A 104 -8.10 10.19 -8.62
N SER A 105 -8.18 10.63 -7.35
CA SER A 105 -8.81 9.84 -6.30
C SER A 105 -10.31 9.68 -6.51
N GLN A 106 -10.82 8.48 -6.23
CA GLN A 106 -12.26 8.21 -6.22
C GLN A 106 -12.64 7.53 -4.91
N MET A 107 -13.80 7.89 -4.38
CA MET A 107 -14.32 7.28 -3.16
C MET A 107 -14.79 5.85 -3.48
N PRO A 108 -14.22 4.82 -2.81
CA PRO A 108 -14.64 3.44 -3.02
C PRO A 108 -15.94 3.12 -2.28
N ASP A 109 -16.54 1.99 -2.61
CA ASP A 109 -17.70 1.46 -1.90
C ASP A 109 -17.28 0.95 -0.50
N LEU A 110 -17.61 1.72 0.52
CA LEU A 110 -17.23 1.45 1.91
C LEU A 110 -17.90 0.20 2.51
N SER A 111 -18.91 -0.38 1.83
CA SER A 111 -19.53 -1.64 2.26
C SER A 111 -18.65 -2.85 1.99
N LYS A 112 -17.66 -2.73 1.10
CA LYS A 112 -16.79 -3.83 0.66
C LYS A 112 -15.43 -3.82 1.33
N GLN A 113 -14.88 -5.01 1.54
CA GLN A 113 -13.48 -5.17 1.92
C GLN A 113 -12.60 -5.27 0.68
N TYR A 114 -11.57 -4.43 0.61
CA TYR A 114 -10.65 -4.38 -0.53
C TYR A 114 -9.28 -4.95 -0.20
N CYS A 115 -8.55 -5.32 -1.25
CA CYS A 115 -7.14 -5.66 -1.18
C CYS A 115 -6.32 -4.48 -0.63
N THR A 116 -5.44 -4.75 0.33
CA THR A 116 -4.53 -3.76 0.93
C THR A 116 -3.45 -3.23 -0.01
N ARG A 117 -3.27 -3.87 -1.18
CA ARG A 117 -2.37 -3.41 -2.24
C ARG A 117 -3.09 -2.33 -3.06
N TYR A 118 -3.21 -1.16 -2.47
CA TYR A 118 -3.87 -0.01 -3.09
C TYR A 118 -3.07 0.57 -4.25
N PRO A 119 -3.73 1.23 -5.22
CA PRO A 119 -3.07 2.03 -6.24
C PRO A 119 -2.15 3.09 -5.62
N PHE A 120 -1.09 3.44 -6.34
CA PHE A 120 -0.18 4.49 -5.90
C PHE A 120 -0.88 5.84 -5.83
N VAL A 121 -0.53 6.61 -4.80
CA VAL A 121 -1.07 7.96 -4.57
C VAL A 121 -0.06 8.99 -5.09
N SER A 122 -0.55 9.94 -5.89
CA SER A 122 0.20 11.12 -6.27
C SER A 122 -0.33 12.32 -5.49
N LYS A 123 0.39 12.72 -4.44
CA LYS A 123 0.04 13.85 -3.56
C LYS A 123 1.31 14.56 -3.13
N SER A 124 1.32 15.89 -3.25
CA SER A 124 2.49 16.69 -2.84
C SER A 124 2.82 16.48 -1.35
N GLY A 125 4.12 16.41 -1.03
CA GLY A 125 4.60 16.19 0.33
C GLY A 125 4.38 14.78 0.88
N HIS A 126 3.91 13.83 0.06
CA HIS A 126 3.67 12.43 0.43
C HIS A 126 4.37 11.49 -0.55
N ASP A 127 4.76 10.31 -0.06
CA ASP A 127 5.26 9.22 -0.89
C ASP A 127 4.13 8.53 -1.68
N ILE A 128 4.50 7.56 -2.53
CA ILE A 128 3.57 6.79 -3.37
C ILE A 128 2.57 5.93 -2.58
N TYR A 129 2.83 5.72 -1.28
CA TYR A 129 1.96 5.03 -0.33
C TYR A 129 1.22 6.01 0.58
N ASN A 130 1.12 7.27 0.17
CA ASN A 130 0.46 8.33 0.91
C ASN A 130 1.03 8.56 2.34
N ASN A 131 2.28 8.15 2.60
CA ASN A 131 2.95 8.54 3.83
C ASN A 131 3.59 9.92 3.64
N PRO A 132 3.41 10.85 4.58
CA PRO A 132 4.05 12.16 4.51
C PRO A 132 5.59 12.03 4.53
N PHE A 133 6.26 12.79 3.67
CA PHE A 133 7.72 12.84 3.66
C PHE A 133 8.27 13.41 4.99
N PRO A 134 9.46 12.97 5.43
CA PRO A 134 10.10 13.55 6.60
C PRO A 134 10.31 15.06 6.41
N THR A 135 9.77 15.87 7.32
CA THR A 135 10.03 17.31 7.34
C THR A 135 11.27 17.60 8.19
N ASP A 136 12.19 18.44 7.71
CA ASP A 136 13.42 18.84 8.41
C ASP A 136 13.15 19.52 9.78
N MET A 137 11.97 20.15 9.90
CA MET A 137 11.48 20.64 11.18
C MET A 137 10.99 19.47 12.03
N ALA A 138 11.87 18.95 12.90
CA ALA A 138 11.45 18.12 14.01
C ALA A 138 10.49 18.95 14.89
N LYS A 139 9.18 18.86 14.62
CA LYS A 139 8.15 19.52 15.42
C LYS A 139 8.39 19.18 16.88
N SER A 140 8.40 20.22 17.71
CA SER A 140 8.65 20.06 19.15
C SER A 140 7.62 19.08 19.73
N LYS A 141 7.95 18.39 20.83
CA LYS A 141 7.00 17.48 21.51
C LYS A 141 5.65 18.16 21.78
N LYS A 142 5.68 19.46 22.11
CA LYS A 142 4.49 20.30 22.33
C LYS A 142 3.68 20.54 21.04
N GLU A 143 4.35 20.83 19.94
CA GLU A 143 3.72 21.03 18.63
C GLU A 143 3.17 19.72 18.04
N ARG A 144 3.83 18.59 18.31
CA ARG A 144 3.37 17.24 17.95
C ARG A 144 2.09 16.86 18.69
N GLU A 145 2.00 17.16 19.99
CA GLU A 145 0.76 16.95 20.75
C GLU A 145 -0.34 17.92 20.34
N LEU A 146 0.01 19.16 19.99
CA LEU A 146 -0.97 20.14 19.49
C LEU A 146 -1.54 19.73 18.14
N MET A 147 -0.73 19.23 17.20
CA MET A 147 -1.26 18.73 15.92
C MET A 147 -2.10 17.46 16.09
N LYS A 148 -1.70 16.54 16.98
CA LYS A 148 -2.49 15.33 17.28
C LYS A 148 -3.84 15.67 17.92
N ARG A 149 -3.91 16.76 18.69
CA ARG A 149 -5.18 17.31 19.20
C ARG A 149 -5.94 18.05 18.11
N ALA A 150 -5.27 18.86 17.29
CA ALA A 150 -5.88 19.60 16.20
C ALA A 150 -6.48 18.68 15.10
N GLU A 151 -5.87 17.54 14.80
CA GLU A 151 -6.46 16.51 13.92
C GLU A 151 -7.70 15.85 14.53
N LYS A 152 -7.83 15.87 15.86
CA LYS A 152 -8.98 15.36 16.60
C LYS A 152 -10.06 16.42 16.84
N ASP A 153 -9.67 17.70 16.86
CA ASP A 153 -10.50 18.85 17.22
C ASP A 153 -10.91 19.73 16.01
N ASN A 154 -10.28 19.60 14.82
CA ASN A 154 -10.67 20.33 13.60
C ASN A 154 -11.79 19.65 12.79
N THR A 155 -12.89 19.31 13.47
CA THR A 155 -14.20 19.28 12.80
C THR A 155 -15.21 20.08 13.64
N PRO A 156 -15.16 21.43 13.63
CA PRO A 156 -16.25 22.22 14.16
C PRO A 156 -17.32 22.33 13.07
N GLY A 157 -18.47 21.68 13.29
CA GLY A 157 -19.72 22.05 12.64
C GLY A 157 -19.90 21.60 11.18
N SER A 158 -20.27 20.34 10.99
CA SER A 158 -21.29 19.98 10.00
C SER A 158 -22.14 18.86 10.60
N GLN A 159 -23.15 19.27 11.37
CA GLN A 159 -24.41 18.57 11.40
C GLN A 159 -24.96 18.67 9.98
N GLU A 160 -24.83 17.59 9.20
CA GLU A 160 -25.62 17.17 8.04
C GLU A 160 -24.76 16.14 7.27
N GLY A 161 -25.13 14.86 7.35
CA GLY A 161 -24.44 13.77 6.64
C GLY A 161 -23.53 12.88 7.50
N ALA A 162 -23.94 12.51 8.70
CA ALA A 162 -23.28 11.45 9.46
C ALA A 162 -23.57 10.09 8.80
N ASN A 163 -22.66 9.57 7.97
CA ASN A 163 -22.48 8.13 7.71
C ASN A 163 -21.14 7.73 7.04
N ASP A 164 -20.32 8.64 6.50
CA ASP A 164 -19.23 8.24 5.59
C ASP A 164 -17.77 8.28 6.14
N ALA A 165 -17.52 8.89 7.30
CA ALA A 165 -16.15 9.09 7.80
C ALA A 165 -15.53 7.85 8.49
N ASP A 166 -16.34 6.93 9.02
CA ASP A 166 -15.84 5.73 9.71
C ASP A 166 -15.36 4.64 8.73
N GLY A 167 -15.93 4.60 7.51
CA GLY A 167 -15.55 3.62 6.49
C GLY A 167 -14.18 3.89 5.89
N LEU A 168 -13.84 5.16 5.62
CA LEU A 168 -12.55 5.54 5.02
C LEU A 168 -11.37 5.20 5.93
N SER A 169 -11.57 5.29 7.24
CA SER A 169 -10.57 4.94 8.25
C SER A 169 -10.20 3.45 8.25
N LYS A 170 -11.08 2.57 7.75
CA LYS A 170 -10.82 1.14 7.58
C LYS A 170 -9.91 0.85 6.38
N LEU A 171 -9.90 1.73 5.38
CA LEU A 171 -9.00 1.68 4.23
C LEU A 171 -7.66 2.34 4.59
N ASN A 172 -6.83 1.61 5.33
CA ASN A 172 -5.53 2.09 5.81
C ASN A 172 -4.51 2.25 4.66
N THR A 173 -4.62 3.32 3.87
CA THR A 173 -3.76 3.57 2.69
C THR A 173 -2.34 4.02 3.06
N GLY A 174 -2.08 4.34 4.33
CA GLY A 174 -0.81 4.88 4.80
C GLY A 174 -0.85 5.08 6.31
N GLY A 175 0.20 4.64 7.01
CA GLY A 175 0.12 4.33 8.44
C GLY A 175 1.37 4.66 9.26
N LYS A 176 2.31 5.42 8.72
CA LYS A 176 3.40 6.00 9.54
C LYS A 176 3.20 7.50 9.62
N PRO A 177 2.96 8.06 10.82
CA PRO A 177 2.80 9.50 10.97
C PRO A 177 4.06 10.22 10.46
N ALA A 178 3.90 11.45 9.97
CA ALA A 178 4.97 12.36 9.49
C ALA A 178 6.14 12.58 10.46
N HIS A 179 6.06 11.99 11.65
CA HIS A 179 6.99 12.10 12.75
C HIS A 179 7.86 10.86 12.95
N TYR A 180 7.74 9.82 12.11
CA TYR A 180 8.65 8.68 12.15
C TYR A 180 10.02 9.08 11.60
N ILE A 181 10.84 9.69 12.46
CA ILE A 181 12.26 9.90 12.21
C ILE A 181 12.95 8.58 12.58
N PRO A 182 13.61 7.89 11.63
CA PRO A 182 14.31 6.64 11.90
C PRO A 182 15.41 6.81 12.96
N TRP A 183 15.66 5.75 13.70
CA TRP A 183 16.69 5.70 14.74
C TRP A 183 17.79 4.76 14.26
N HIS A 184 19.04 5.11 14.52
CA HIS A 184 20.20 4.31 14.18
C HIS A 184 21.09 4.13 15.40
N THR A 185 21.59 2.91 15.61
CA THR A 185 22.51 2.60 16.70
C THR A 185 23.94 2.89 16.24
N CYS A 186 24.68 3.72 16.97
CA CYS A 186 26.08 3.98 16.67
C CYS A 186 26.91 2.69 16.85
N PRO A 187 27.69 2.25 15.85
CA PRO A 187 28.48 1.03 15.96
C PRO A 187 29.63 1.17 16.99
N ASN A 188 30.09 2.40 17.26
CA ASN A 188 31.19 2.67 18.18
C ASN A 188 30.74 2.70 19.65
N CYS A 189 29.75 3.52 20.01
CA CYS A 189 29.30 3.67 21.40
C CYS A 189 27.99 2.95 21.74
N LYS A 190 27.41 2.21 20.79
CA LYS A 190 26.13 1.48 20.92
C LYS A 190 24.93 2.34 21.34
N ARG A 191 25.03 3.67 21.22
CA ARG A 191 23.93 4.60 21.52
C ARG A 191 22.95 4.67 20.35
N SER A 192 21.68 4.42 20.60
CA SER A 192 20.58 4.63 19.65
C SER A 192 20.25 6.11 19.55
N LEU A 193 20.33 6.67 18.35
CA LEU A 193 20.16 8.10 18.08
C LEU A 193 19.19 8.29 16.93
N LEU A 194 18.44 9.39 16.95
CA LEU A 194 17.68 9.80 15.76
C LEU A 194 18.66 10.05 14.60
N ILE A 195 18.28 9.64 13.40
CA ILE A 195 19.13 9.78 12.21
C ILE A 195 19.54 11.24 11.96
N THR A 196 18.68 12.20 12.28
CA THR A 196 18.95 13.65 12.19
C THR A 196 20.07 14.13 13.12
N ARG A 197 20.35 13.42 14.21
CA ARG A 197 21.45 13.72 15.15
C ARG A 197 22.64 12.80 15.00
N PHE A 198 22.56 11.81 14.10
CA PHE A 198 23.59 10.80 13.94
C PHE A 198 24.91 11.39 13.43
N ALA A 199 24.87 12.33 12.48
CA ALA A 199 26.06 13.00 11.97
C ALA A 199 26.82 13.79 13.05
N GLN A 200 26.12 14.67 13.79
CA GLN A 200 26.71 15.44 14.89
C GLN A 200 27.26 14.53 16.01
N HIS A 201 26.61 13.39 16.24
CA HIS A 201 27.12 12.39 17.17
C HIS A 201 28.37 11.71 16.63
N ALA A 202 28.37 11.26 15.36
CA ALA A 202 29.49 10.57 14.74
C ALA A 202 30.75 11.43 14.76
N GLU A 203 30.65 12.73 14.45
CA GLU A 203 31.77 13.68 14.55
C GLU A 203 32.42 13.74 15.94
N LYS A 204 31.61 13.68 16.99
CA LYS A 204 32.07 13.70 18.39
C LYS A 204 32.54 12.32 18.87
N CYS A 205 31.85 11.27 18.45
CA CYS A 205 32.09 9.89 18.89
C CYS A 205 33.30 9.26 18.21
N LEU A 206 33.58 9.63 16.96
CA LEU A 206 34.75 9.17 16.20
C LEU A 206 35.95 10.11 16.37
N GLY A 207 35.80 11.22 17.10
CA GLY A 207 36.89 12.17 17.36
C GLY A 207 37.37 12.94 16.13
N ILE A 208 36.64 12.89 15.00
CA ILE A 208 37.01 13.54 13.74
C ILE A 208 36.83 15.08 13.83
N SER A 209 36.04 15.57 14.79
CA SER A 209 35.92 16.99 15.05
C SER A 209 37.20 17.54 15.70
N GLY A 210 38.12 18.09 14.88
CA GLY A 210 39.39 18.73 15.29
C GLY A 210 39.28 19.92 16.25
N ARG A 211 38.09 20.19 16.80
CA ARG A 211 37.84 21.26 17.77
C ARG A 211 38.37 20.95 19.17
N GLN A 212 38.49 19.68 19.57
CA GLN A 212 39.11 19.36 20.86
C GLN A 212 40.63 19.60 20.86
N SER A 213 41.31 19.23 19.78
CA SER A 213 42.76 19.48 19.61
C SER A 213 43.08 20.98 19.55
N SER A 214 42.29 21.77 18.82
CA SER A 214 42.47 23.24 18.76
C SER A 214 42.20 23.94 20.11
N ARG A 215 41.19 23.51 20.88
CA ARG A 215 40.90 24.05 22.20
C ARG A 215 41.95 23.67 23.24
N ASN A 216 42.47 22.43 23.18
CA ASN A 216 43.58 22.00 24.03
C ASN A 216 44.90 22.71 23.66
N ALA A 217 45.12 23.03 22.38
CA ALA A 217 46.26 23.84 21.96
C ALA A 217 46.15 25.30 22.43
N MET A 218 44.98 25.94 22.28
CA MET A 218 44.73 27.30 22.80
C MET A 218 44.84 27.38 24.32
N ALA A 219 44.37 26.35 25.05
CA ALA A 219 44.51 26.30 26.50
C ALA A 219 45.98 26.21 26.94
N LYS A 220 46.82 25.48 26.21
CA LYS A 220 48.27 25.40 26.49
C LYS A 220 49.00 26.70 26.17
N ILE A 221 48.62 27.39 25.09
CA ILE A 221 49.21 28.68 24.69
C ILE A 221 48.81 29.80 25.66
N ASN A 222 47.57 29.77 26.17
CA ASN A 222 47.07 30.76 27.13
C ASN A 222 47.56 30.52 28.59
N SER A 223 48.13 29.36 28.88
CA SER A 223 48.77 29.05 30.17
C SER A 223 50.28 29.34 30.21
N SER A 224 50.85 29.83 29.09
CA SER A 224 52.28 30.11 28.93
C SER A 224 52.60 31.61 28.80
N SER A 225 51.78 32.48 29.39
CA SER A 225 52.06 33.91 29.60
C SER A 225 51.87 34.26 31.06
#